data_AF-A0A9D3XY26-F1
#
_entry.id   AF-A0A9D3XY26-F1
#
_cell.length_a   1.000
_cell.length_b   1.000
_cell.length_c   1.000
_cell.angle_alpha   90.00
_cell.angle_beta   90.00
_cell.angle_gamma   90.00
#
_symmetry.space_group_name_H-M   'P 1'
#
loop_
_entity.id
_entity.type
_entity.pdbx_description
1 polymer ?
#
loop_
_entity_poly.entity_id
_entity_poly.type
_entity_poly.pdbx_seq_one_letter_code
_entity_poly.pdbx_strand_id
1 'polypeptide(L)'
;MLFKMHRAYQSILPCGNKYLQQKWDKANYEEHKKRIQTAKPVVDTTTPLTYGHLHLKLKKLKLEKERLSVIERDNHLLLEKMSCIMRTKGRIDNKNYYQAKSLNREKREKELLRVSQENQAILDRITKCEPQYQVQRWHEDWQRAEKYMDSIARYPRGWYKLQNRKEQKLNKNASKQEREKRDKHQNDEDVKSKTEEGEKGDVQSREEKDHQERETVLEMV
;
A
#
# COMPACT_ATOMS: atom_id res chain seq x y z
N MET A 1 10.78 7.02 30.98
CA MET A 1 11.81 8.02 30.59
C MET A 1 11.25 8.92 29.48
N LEU A 2 11.01 10.20 29.79
CA LEU A 2 10.70 11.23 28.79
C LEU A 2 11.92 11.42 27.89
N PHE A 3 11.87 10.92 26.66
CA PHE A 3 12.90 11.20 25.66
C PHE A 3 12.91 12.70 25.39
N LYS A 4 13.98 13.39 25.80
CA LYS A 4 14.27 14.74 25.33
C LYS A 4 14.38 14.69 23.81
N MET A 5 13.37 15.18 23.10
CA MET A 5 13.37 15.23 21.64
C MET A 5 14.31 16.32 21.10
N HIS A 6 14.69 17.26 21.96
CA HIS A 6 15.52 18.42 21.67
C HIS A 6 16.92 18.25 22.27
N ARG A 7 17.97 18.63 21.53
CA ARG A 7 19.36 18.59 22.02
C ARG A 7 19.58 19.58 23.17
N ALA A 8 18.98 20.77 23.07
CA ALA A 8 18.91 21.78 24.12
C ALA A 8 17.59 22.55 24.04
N TYR A 9 17.10 23.06 25.17
CA TYR A 9 15.93 23.94 25.18
C TYR A 9 16.34 25.35 24.75
N GLN A 10 15.73 25.85 23.68
CA GLN A 10 15.91 27.19 23.15
C GLN A 10 14.59 27.95 23.29
N SER A 11 14.55 28.91 24.22
CA SER A 11 13.43 29.82 24.41
C SER A 11 13.34 30.79 23.24
N ILE A 12 12.12 31.20 22.90
CA ILE A 12 11.85 32.15 21.82
C ILE A 12 12.16 33.58 22.28
N LEU A 13 11.91 33.84 23.56
CA LEU A 13 12.18 35.11 24.23
C LEU A 13 13.39 34.95 25.18
N PRO A 14 14.17 36.01 25.43
CA PRO A 14 15.20 35.99 26.44
C PRO A 14 14.57 35.71 27.82
N CYS A 15 15.10 34.72 28.53
CA CYS A 15 14.61 34.32 29.85
C CYS A 15 15.77 34.23 30.84
N GLY A 16 15.57 34.68 32.08
CA GLY A 16 16.59 34.59 33.12
C GLY A 16 16.97 33.15 33.49
N ASN A 17 15.97 32.25 33.58
CA ASN A 17 16.18 30.83 33.88
C ASN A 17 15.55 29.92 32.81
N LYS A 18 16.41 29.27 32.02
CA LYS A 18 16.01 28.36 30.93
C LYS A 18 15.25 27.13 31.41
N TYR A 19 15.53 26.62 32.61
CA TYR A 19 14.87 25.42 33.14
C TYR A 19 13.42 25.71 33.52
N LEU A 20 13.18 26.85 34.20
CA LEU A 20 11.82 27.27 34.55
C LEU A 20 10.99 27.56 33.31
N GLN A 21 11.57 28.28 32.34
CA GLN A 21 10.91 28.55 31.07
C GLN A 21 10.54 27.25 30.33
N GLN A 22 11.44 26.26 30.27
CA GLN A 22 11.14 24.96 29.69
C GLN A 22 9.94 24.28 30.36
N LYS A 23 9.85 24.36 31.70
CA LYS A 23 8.77 23.74 32.46
C LYS A 23 7.43 24.42 32.16
N TRP A 24 7.40 25.74 32.08
CA TRP A 24 6.21 26.52 31.75
C TRP A 24 5.75 26.29 30.31
N ASP A 25 6.66 26.33 29.34
CA ASP A 25 6.34 26.05 27.94
C ASP A 25 5.75 24.65 27.77
N LYS A 26 6.30 23.67 28.50
CA LYS A 26 5.78 22.30 28.47
C LYS A 26 4.37 22.22 29.04
N ALA A 27 4.10 22.88 30.18
CA ALA A 27 2.78 22.92 30.78
C ALA A 27 1.75 23.58 29.85
N ASN A 28 2.10 24.72 29.27
CA ASN A 28 1.26 25.45 28.32
C ASN A 28 0.98 24.60 27.07
N TYR A 29 1.98 23.89 26.56
CA TYR A 29 1.82 22.99 25.42
C TYR A 29 0.88 21.81 25.74
N GLU A 30 1.02 21.20 26.92
CA GLU A 30 0.12 20.12 27.37
C GLU A 30 -1.32 20.60 27.55
N GLU A 31 -1.52 21.79 28.13
CA GLU A 31 -2.83 22.41 28.26
C GLU A 31 -3.45 22.72 26.89
N HIS A 32 -2.68 23.33 25.99
CA HIS A 32 -3.13 23.62 24.63
C HIS A 32 -3.52 22.32 23.88
N LYS A 33 -2.72 21.27 24.01
CA LYS A 33 -3.03 19.96 23.42
C LYS A 33 -4.33 19.38 23.99
N LYS A 34 -4.55 19.47 25.30
CA LYS A 34 -5.83 19.06 25.92
C LYS A 34 -6.99 19.86 25.34
N ARG A 35 -6.86 21.19 25.24
CA ARG A 35 -7.89 22.07 24.66
C ARG A 35 -8.22 21.69 23.22
N ILE A 36 -7.22 21.41 22.38
CA ILE A 36 -7.43 20.93 21.00
C ILE A 36 -8.17 19.59 21.00
N GLN A 37 -7.77 18.63 21.83
CA GLN A 37 -8.40 17.31 21.89
C GLN A 37 -9.85 17.35 22.38
N THR A 38 -10.15 18.25 23.31
CA THR A 38 -11.51 18.43 23.85
C THR A 38 -12.38 19.37 23.00
N ALA A 39 -11.77 20.11 22.07
CA ALA A 39 -12.50 21.06 21.25
C ALA A 39 -13.49 20.31 20.35
N LYS A 40 -14.77 20.62 20.50
CA LYS A 40 -15.81 20.12 19.61
C LYS A 40 -15.76 20.90 18.30
N PRO A 41 -15.90 20.23 17.14
CA PRO A 41 -16.02 20.93 15.88
C PRO A 41 -17.28 21.81 15.90
N VAL A 42 -17.14 23.08 15.51
CA VAL A 42 -18.26 24.04 15.44
C VAL A 42 -19.14 23.79 14.22
N VAL A 43 -18.55 23.21 13.17
CA VAL A 43 -19.21 22.88 11.91
C VAL A 43 -19.20 21.37 11.75
N ASP A 44 -20.25 20.82 11.18
CA ASP A 44 -20.27 19.43 10.75
C ASP A 44 -19.14 19.18 9.74
N THR A 45 -18.15 18.37 10.13
CA THR A 45 -17.05 17.96 9.25
C THR A 45 -17.27 16.56 8.69
N THR A 46 -18.45 15.96 8.89
CA THR A 46 -18.74 14.66 8.28
C THR A 46 -18.76 14.80 6.76
N THR A 47 -18.18 13.81 6.10
CA THR A 47 -18.17 13.79 4.64
C THR A 47 -19.59 13.60 4.13
N PRO A 48 -20.05 14.40 3.15
CA PRO A 48 -21.36 14.19 2.55
C PRO A 48 -21.43 12.82 1.89
N LEU A 49 -22.65 12.29 1.74
CA LEU A 49 -22.88 11.00 1.11
C LEU A 49 -22.31 10.97 -0.31
N THR A 50 -21.29 10.14 -0.53
CA THR A 50 -20.70 9.96 -1.85
C THR A 50 -21.54 8.98 -2.66
N TYR A 51 -22.10 9.43 -3.78
CA TYR A 51 -22.83 8.55 -4.68
C TYR A 51 -21.88 7.87 -5.67
N GLY A 52 -21.88 6.54 -5.69
CA GLY A 52 -20.97 5.76 -6.55
C GLY A 52 -21.11 6.06 -8.05
N HIS A 53 -22.30 6.43 -8.52
CA HIS A 53 -22.55 6.75 -9.93
C HIS A 53 -21.93 8.08 -10.40
N LEU A 54 -21.56 8.99 -9.49
CA LEU A 54 -20.80 10.21 -9.84
C LEU A 54 -19.33 9.89 -10.12
N HIS A 55 -18.76 8.94 -9.37
CA HIS A 55 -17.35 8.56 -9.50
C HIS A 55 -17.14 7.45 -10.55
N LEU A 56 -18.13 6.59 -10.75
CA LEU A 56 -18.05 5.44 -11.64
C LEU A 56 -19.01 5.58 -12.81
N LYS A 57 -18.45 5.70 -14.03
CA LYS A 57 -19.22 5.61 -15.27
C LYS A 57 -19.49 4.14 -15.61
N LEU A 58 -20.44 3.53 -14.91
CA LEU A 58 -20.75 2.09 -15.02
C LEU A 58 -21.02 1.64 -16.47
N LYS A 59 -21.72 2.45 -17.26
CA LYS A 59 -21.97 2.16 -18.70
C LYS A 59 -20.68 2.11 -19.51
N LYS A 60 -19.72 3.01 -19.23
CA LYS A 60 -18.41 3.02 -19.89
C LYS A 60 -17.62 1.75 -19.54
N LEU A 61 -17.57 1.39 -18.26
CA LEU A 61 -16.89 0.18 -17.78
C LEU A 61 -17.48 -1.09 -18.41
N LYS A 62 -18.82 -1.16 -18.50
CA LYS A 62 -19.51 -2.27 -19.17
C LYS A 62 -19.11 -2.39 -20.65
N LEU A 63 -19.15 -1.28 -21.39
CA LEU A 63 -18.81 -1.27 -22.81
C LEU A 63 -17.34 -1.65 -23.05
N GLU A 64 -16.44 -1.16 -22.19
CA GLU A 64 -15.01 -1.51 -22.25
C GLU A 64 -14.78 -3.00 -21.98
N LYS A 65 -15.48 -3.58 -21.00
CA LYS A 65 -15.47 -5.03 -20.73
C LYS A 65 -16.00 -5.85 -21.92
N GLU A 66 -17.10 -5.43 -22.53
CA GLU A 66 -17.66 -6.09 -23.72
C GLU A 66 -16.68 -6.03 -24.90
N ARG A 67 -16.04 -4.87 -25.13
CA ARG A 67 -15.02 -4.71 -26.17
C ARG A 67 -13.81 -5.61 -25.93
N LEU A 68 -13.31 -5.68 -24.70
CA LEU A 68 -12.19 -6.56 -24.34
C LEU A 68 -12.55 -8.04 -24.55
N SER A 69 -13.76 -8.45 -24.17
CA SER A 69 -14.23 -9.82 -24.39
C SER A 69 -14.30 -10.20 -25.87
N VAL A 70 -14.64 -9.25 -26.76
CA VAL A 70 -14.57 -9.46 -28.22
C VAL A 70 -13.12 -9.66 -28.67
N ILE A 71 -12.22 -8.78 -28.25
CA ILE A 71 -10.79 -8.86 -28.60
C ILE A 71 -10.17 -10.18 -28.12
N GLU A 72 -10.49 -10.62 -26.90
CA GLU A 72 -9.98 -11.87 -26.33
C GLU A 72 -10.43 -13.10 -27.13
N ARG A 73 -11.71 -13.16 -27.52
CA ARG A 73 -12.21 -14.23 -28.40
C ARG A 73 -11.54 -14.22 -29.77
N ASP A 74 -11.37 -13.05 -30.37
CA ASP A 74 -10.76 -12.92 -31.69
C ASP A 74 -9.27 -13.31 -31.64
N ASN A 75 -8.57 -12.91 -30.58
CA ASN A 75 -7.18 -13.33 -30.32
C ASN A 75 -7.07 -14.84 -30.13
N HIS A 76 -7.99 -15.45 -29.36
CA HIS A 76 -8.01 -16.90 -29.19
C HIS A 76 -8.20 -17.62 -30.53
N LEU A 77 -9.16 -17.18 -31.34
CA LEU A 77 -9.41 -17.73 -32.67
C LEU A 77 -8.20 -17.56 -33.61
N LEU A 78 -7.54 -16.40 -33.54
CA LEU A 78 -6.33 -16.13 -34.32
C LEU A 78 -5.19 -17.08 -33.92
N LEU A 79 -4.97 -17.25 -32.61
CA LEU A 79 -3.92 -18.14 -32.09
C LEU A 79 -4.19 -19.59 -32.46
N GLU A 80 -5.44 -20.03 -32.40
CA GLU A 80 -5.84 -21.37 -32.83
C GLU A 80 -5.53 -21.60 -34.33
N LYS A 81 -5.90 -20.63 -35.18
CA LYS A 81 -5.59 -20.67 -36.62
C LYS A 81 -4.09 -20.66 -36.88
N MET A 82 -3.34 -19.81 -36.18
CA MET A 82 -1.87 -19.75 -36.29
C MET A 82 -1.22 -21.06 -35.85
N SER A 83 -1.68 -21.65 -34.75
CA SER A 83 -1.24 -22.97 -34.28
C SER A 83 -1.50 -24.06 -35.32
N CYS A 84 -2.68 -24.05 -35.95
CA CYS A 84 -3.00 -24.96 -37.05
C CYS A 84 -2.05 -24.79 -38.24
N ILE A 85 -1.76 -23.55 -38.65
CA ILE A 85 -0.80 -23.24 -39.72
C ILE A 85 0.61 -23.69 -39.36
N MET A 86 1.07 -23.40 -38.13
CA MET A 86 2.40 -23.79 -37.64
C MET A 86 2.57 -25.31 -37.59
N ARG A 87 1.54 -26.03 -37.12
CA ARG A 87 1.53 -27.49 -37.03
C ARG A 87 1.48 -28.15 -38.42
N THR A 88 0.65 -27.62 -39.32
CA THR A 88 0.43 -28.20 -40.65
C THR A 88 1.50 -27.75 -41.66
N LYS A 89 2.29 -26.72 -41.34
CA LYS A 89 3.35 -26.10 -42.16
C LYS A 89 2.97 -25.71 -43.59
N GLY A 90 1.66 -25.65 -43.92
CA GLY A 90 1.14 -25.30 -45.24
C GLY A 90 1.60 -26.26 -46.35
N ARG A 91 0.67 -26.92 -47.05
CA ARG A 91 1.00 -27.65 -48.30
C ARG A 91 1.16 -26.68 -49.48
N ILE A 92 2.00 -25.66 -49.32
CA ILE A 92 2.30 -24.70 -50.37
C ILE A 92 3.73 -24.99 -50.84
N ASP A 93 3.81 -25.69 -51.95
CA ASP A 93 4.99 -26.07 -52.74
C ASP A 93 5.64 -24.89 -53.50
N ASN A 94 5.03 -23.71 -53.47
CA ASN A 94 5.54 -22.51 -54.12
C ASN A 94 6.37 -21.63 -53.17
N LYS A 95 7.57 -22.09 -52.79
CA LYS A 95 8.58 -21.22 -52.16
C LYS A 95 9.25 -20.36 -53.22
N ASN A 96 8.69 -19.17 -53.47
CA ASN A 96 9.36 -18.17 -54.30
C ASN A 96 10.34 -17.36 -53.42
N TYR A 97 11.65 -17.64 -53.54
CA TYR A 97 12.70 -16.88 -52.88
C TYR A 97 12.95 -15.57 -53.63
N TYR A 98 12.04 -14.61 -53.48
CA TYR A 98 12.28 -13.26 -53.98
C TYR A 98 12.99 -12.43 -52.89
N GLN A 99 14.11 -11.79 -53.26
CA GLN A 99 14.68 -10.73 -52.42
C GLN A 99 13.82 -9.48 -52.58
N ALA A 100 13.28 -8.98 -51.46
CA ALA A 100 12.55 -7.72 -51.43
C ALA A 100 13.46 -6.56 -51.84
N LYS A 101 13.40 -6.17 -53.12
CA LYS A 101 14.09 -4.99 -53.65
C LYS A 101 13.29 -3.75 -53.25
N SER A 102 13.77 -3.03 -52.25
CA SER A 102 13.22 -1.70 -51.92
C SER A 102 13.97 -0.64 -52.71
N LEU A 103 13.25 0.15 -53.52
CA LEU A 103 13.80 1.35 -54.18
C LEU A 103 14.41 2.35 -53.19
N ASN A 104 13.99 2.31 -51.92
CA ASN A 104 14.46 3.20 -50.86
C ASN A 104 15.63 2.62 -50.05
N ARG A 105 16.23 1.51 -50.47
CA ARG A 105 17.32 0.87 -49.73
C ARG A 105 18.54 1.78 -49.63
N GLU A 106 19.00 2.32 -50.76
CA GLU A 106 20.18 3.21 -50.79
C GLU A 106 19.96 4.50 -50.01
N LYS A 107 18.75 5.09 -50.09
CA LYS A 107 18.40 6.28 -49.30
C LYS A 107 18.46 5.97 -47.81
N ARG A 108 17.95 4.81 -47.37
CA ARG A 108 18.01 4.36 -45.97
C ARG A 108 19.44 4.09 -45.50
N GLU A 109 20.26 3.48 -46.35
CA GLU A 109 21.68 3.22 -46.04
C GLU A 109 22.47 4.54 -45.89
N LYS A 110 22.23 5.53 -46.76
CA LYS A 110 22.84 6.86 -46.66
C LYS A 110 22.40 7.64 -45.42
N GLU A 111 21.11 7.63 -45.11
CA GLU A 111 20.58 8.25 -43.87
C GLU A 111 21.15 7.56 -42.62
N LEU A 112 21.22 6.24 -42.62
CA LEU A 112 21.80 5.48 -41.49
C LEU A 112 23.27 5.83 -41.28
N LEU A 113 24.04 5.97 -42.37
CA LEU A 113 25.44 6.38 -42.29
C LEU A 113 25.57 7.81 -41.74
N ARG A 114 24.74 8.73 -42.21
CA ARG A 114 24.70 10.12 -41.73
C ARG A 114 24.38 10.18 -40.23
N VAL A 115 23.30 9.53 -39.81
CA VAL A 115 22.88 9.50 -38.39
C VAL A 115 23.98 8.86 -37.53
N SER A 116 24.63 7.80 -38.01
CA SER A 116 25.74 7.17 -37.29
C SER A 116 26.92 8.12 -37.08
N GLN A 117 27.31 8.86 -38.12
CA GLN A 117 28.39 9.86 -38.03
C GLN A 117 28.03 11.00 -37.07
N GLU A 118 26.81 11.54 -37.16
CA GLU A 118 26.32 12.59 -36.26
C GLU A 118 26.30 12.10 -34.80
N ASN A 119 25.82 10.88 -34.55
CA ASN A 119 25.82 10.26 -33.23
C ASN A 119 27.24 10.07 -32.68
N GLN A 120 28.19 9.65 -33.52
CA GLN A 120 29.58 9.52 -33.11
C GLN A 120 30.18 10.88 -32.70
N ALA A 121 29.91 11.94 -33.46
CA ALA A 121 30.37 13.29 -33.13
C ALA A 121 29.75 13.83 -31.82
N ILE A 122 28.49 13.48 -31.53
CA ILE A 122 27.84 13.80 -30.26
C ILE A 122 28.50 13.03 -29.11
N LEU A 123 28.73 11.74 -29.30
CA LEU A 123 29.39 10.90 -28.29
C LEU A 123 30.79 11.42 -27.95
N ASP A 124 31.59 11.74 -28.97
CA ASP A 124 32.92 12.32 -28.81
C ASP A 124 32.88 13.64 -28.03
N ARG A 125 31.86 14.46 -28.26
CA ARG A 125 31.67 15.72 -27.53
C ARG A 125 31.31 15.46 -26.07
N ILE A 126 30.34 14.59 -25.80
CA ILE A 126 29.91 14.25 -24.43
C ILE A 126 31.07 13.66 -23.62
N THR A 127 31.86 12.79 -24.25
CA THR A 127 33.00 12.12 -23.60
C THR A 127 34.18 13.04 -23.35
N LYS A 128 34.47 13.97 -24.27
CA LYS A 128 35.55 14.97 -24.11
C LYS A 128 35.16 16.13 -23.21
N CYS A 129 33.87 16.39 -23.04
CA CYS A 129 33.40 17.40 -22.11
C CYS A 129 33.70 16.97 -20.67
N GLU A 130 34.57 17.72 -19.99
CA GLU A 130 34.80 17.53 -18.57
C GLU A 130 33.56 17.97 -17.77
N PRO A 131 33.23 17.26 -16.68
CA PRO A 131 32.15 17.69 -15.80
C PRO A 131 32.52 19.04 -15.17
N GLN A 132 31.69 20.06 -15.37
CA GLN A 132 31.88 21.39 -14.78
C GLN A 132 31.83 21.37 -13.24
N TYR A 133 31.29 20.31 -12.65
CA TYR A 133 31.17 20.13 -11.21
C TYR A 133 32.17 19.09 -10.72
N GLN A 134 33.04 19.50 -9.80
CA GLN A 134 33.95 18.59 -9.11
C GLN A 134 33.18 17.83 -8.02
N VAL A 135 32.78 16.60 -8.32
CA VAL A 135 31.99 15.73 -7.42
C VAL A 135 32.62 15.60 -6.03
N GLN A 136 33.95 15.54 -5.96
CA GLN A 136 34.67 15.49 -4.68
C GLN A 136 34.43 16.74 -3.82
N ARG A 137 34.54 17.95 -4.40
CA ARG A 137 34.26 19.20 -3.68
C ARG A 137 32.82 19.27 -3.23
N TRP A 138 31.88 18.87 -4.08
CA TRP A 138 30.46 18.82 -3.71
C TRP A 138 30.19 17.86 -2.56
N HIS A 139 30.88 16.72 -2.53
CA HIS A 139 30.77 15.78 -1.42
C HIS A 139 31.33 16.38 -0.12
N GLU A 140 32.49 17.03 -0.18
CA GLU A 140 33.08 17.73 0.96
C GLU A 140 32.20 18.87 1.47
N ASP A 141 31.64 19.68 0.57
CA ASP A 141 30.74 20.78 0.89
C ASP A 141 29.43 20.24 1.50
N TRP A 142 28.92 19.12 0.98
CA TRP A 142 27.76 18.44 1.54
C TRP A 142 28.04 17.90 2.95
N GLN A 143 29.19 17.27 3.17
CA GLN A 143 29.60 16.81 4.50
C GLN A 143 29.77 17.97 5.49
N ARG A 144 30.33 19.11 5.03
CA ARG A 144 30.42 20.34 5.82
C ARG A 144 29.04 20.86 6.18
N ALA A 145 28.14 20.98 5.19
CA ALA A 145 26.77 21.39 5.39
C ALA A 145 26.01 20.47 6.35
N GLU A 146 26.22 19.15 6.27
CA GLU A 146 25.62 18.19 7.19
C GLU A 146 26.08 18.41 8.63
N LYS A 147 27.38 18.61 8.86
CA LYS A 147 27.91 18.96 10.19
C LYS A 147 27.31 20.28 10.73
N TYR A 148 27.20 21.30 9.88
CA TYR A 148 26.58 22.56 10.26
C TYR A 148 25.10 22.38 10.61
N MET A 149 24.35 21.65 9.79
CA MET A 149 22.94 21.33 10.05
C MET A 149 22.77 20.58 11.36
N ASP A 150 23.59 19.56 11.64
CA ASP A 150 23.53 18.80 12.90
C ASP A 150 23.90 19.66 14.12
N SER A 151 24.72 20.69 13.93
CA SER A 151 25.08 21.65 14.98
C SER A 151 23.95 22.65 15.29
N ILE A 152 23.22 23.11 14.27
CA ILE A 152 22.17 24.13 14.38
C ILE A 152 20.80 23.52 14.68
N ALA A 153 20.58 22.26 14.29
CA ALA A 153 19.28 21.60 14.41
C ALA A 153 18.80 21.48 15.86
N ARG A 154 17.54 21.88 16.08
CA ARG A 154 16.84 21.74 17.37
C ARG A 154 16.61 20.28 17.76
N TYR A 155 16.37 19.41 16.77
CA TYR A 155 16.06 17.99 16.93
C TYR A 155 17.09 17.13 16.18
N PRO A 156 17.52 15.97 16.74
CA PRO A 156 18.47 15.07 16.07
C PRO A 156 17.98 14.58 14.72
N ARG A 157 18.87 14.49 13.72
CA ARG A 157 18.50 14.05 12.38
C ARG A 157 17.87 12.65 12.41
N GLY A 158 16.72 12.50 11.75
CA GLY A 158 15.96 11.23 11.73
C GLY A 158 15.08 10.95 12.96
N TRP A 159 14.90 11.91 13.87
CA TRP A 159 14.04 11.76 15.06
C TRP A 159 12.60 11.30 14.73
N TYR A 160 12.02 11.79 13.63
CA TYR A 160 10.68 11.43 13.17
C TYR A 160 10.56 9.97 12.70
N LYS A 161 11.65 9.36 12.19
CA LYS A 161 11.66 7.94 11.79
C LYS A 161 11.51 7.03 13.01
N LEU A 162 12.13 7.41 14.13
CA LEU A 162 11.98 6.70 15.40
C LEU A 162 10.55 6.81 15.94
N GLN A 163 9.90 7.96 15.73
CA GLN A 163 8.51 8.17 16.11
C GLN A 163 7.55 7.29 15.29
N ASN A 164 7.67 7.33 13.96
CA ASN A 164 6.82 6.52 13.07
C ASN A 164 6.97 5.02 13.35
N ARG A 165 8.19 4.54 13.64
CA ARG A 165 8.44 3.14 14.01
C ARG A 165 7.77 2.76 15.33
N LYS A 166 7.69 3.69 16.30
CA LYS A 166 6.98 3.47 17.57
C LYS A 166 5.47 3.47 17.37
N GLU A 167 4.92 4.40 16.61
CA GLU A 167 3.50 4.45 16.26
C GLU A 167 3.08 3.16 15.53
N GLN A 168 3.90 2.67 14.61
CA GLN A 168 3.67 1.38 13.95
C GLN A 168 3.70 0.19 14.93
N LYS A 169 4.62 0.17 15.91
CA LYS A 169 4.66 -0.87 16.95
C LYS A 169 3.45 -0.80 17.89
N LEU A 170 3.03 0.41 18.27
CA LEU A 170 1.84 0.64 19.10
C LEU A 170 0.57 0.19 18.36
N ASN A 171 0.43 0.53 17.08
CA ASN A 171 -0.70 0.08 16.26
C ASN A 171 -0.70 -1.44 16.06
N LYS A 172 0.46 -2.07 15.86
CA LYS A 172 0.58 -3.54 15.80
C LYS A 172 0.17 -4.18 17.12
N ASN A 173 0.62 -3.64 18.26
CA ASN A 173 0.26 -4.15 19.58
C ASN A 173 -1.24 -3.95 19.88
N ALA A 174 -1.82 -2.81 19.53
CA ALA A 174 -3.25 -2.56 19.64
C ALA A 174 -4.06 -3.55 18.80
N SER A 175 -3.65 -3.78 17.54
CA SER A 175 -4.30 -4.78 16.67
C SER A 175 -4.18 -6.21 17.21
N LYS A 176 -3.08 -6.55 17.90
CA LYS A 176 -2.89 -7.87 18.52
C LYS A 176 -3.77 -8.03 19.75
N GLN A 177 -3.87 -7.01 20.60
CA GLN A 177 -4.78 -7.00 21.75
C GLN A 177 -6.25 -7.05 21.33
N GLU A 178 -6.63 -6.39 20.24
CA GLU A 178 -7.99 -6.50 19.70
C GLU A 178 -8.30 -7.87 19.11
N ARG A 179 -7.31 -8.55 18.52
CA ARG A 179 -7.46 -9.94 18.06
C ARG A 179 -7.60 -10.89 19.25
N GLU A 180 -6.72 -10.78 20.25
CA GLU A 180 -6.78 -11.59 21.47
C GLU A 180 -8.09 -11.38 22.25
N LYS A 181 -8.66 -10.16 22.25
CA LYS A 181 -9.99 -9.89 22.82
C LYS A 181 -11.13 -10.51 22.02
N ARG A 182 -11.05 -10.49 20.69
CA ARG A 182 -12.03 -11.15 19.80
C ARG A 182 -11.98 -12.66 19.95
N ASP A 183 -10.79 -13.24 19.96
CA ASP A 183 -10.57 -14.68 20.12
C ASP A 183 -11.07 -15.15 21.49
N LYS A 184 -10.87 -14.38 22.57
CA LYS A 184 -11.46 -14.69 23.89
C LYS A 184 -12.99 -14.64 23.88
N HIS A 185 -13.57 -13.61 23.26
CA HIS A 185 -15.03 -13.48 23.17
C HIS A 185 -15.66 -14.62 22.37
N GLN A 186 -15.01 -15.07 21.29
CA GLN A 186 -15.44 -16.24 20.51
C GLN A 186 -15.33 -17.54 21.30
N ASN A 187 -14.26 -17.75 22.06
CA ASN A 187 -14.14 -18.91 22.93
C ASN A 187 -15.20 -18.90 24.06
N ASP A 188 -15.50 -17.74 24.64
CA ASP A 188 -16.55 -17.61 25.67
C ASP A 188 -17.95 -17.88 25.10
N GLU A 189 -18.23 -17.45 23.86
CA GLU A 189 -19.48 -17.77 23.13
C GLU A 189 -19.57 -19.26 22.77
N ASP A 190 -18.46 -19.87 22.31
CA ASP A 190 -18.39 -21.29 21.97
C ASP A 190 -18.52 -22.22 23.19
N VAL A 191 -18.08 -21.78 24.37
CA VAL A 191 -18.28 -22.51 25.64
C VAL A 191 -19.73 -22.37 26.10
N LYS A 192 -20.33 -21.20 25.95
CA LYS A 192 -21.73 -20.96 26.31
C LYS A 192 -22.71 -21.77 25.44
N SER A 193 -22.50 -21.81 24.13
CA SER A 193 -23.33 -22.61 23.21
C SER A 193 -23.27 -24.12 23.50
N LYS A 194 -22.08 -24.65 23.81
CA LYS A 194 -21.91 -26.06 24.20
C LYS A 194 -22.56 -26.42 25.54
N THR A 195 -22.64 -25.47 26.47
CA THR A 195 -23.31 -25.69 27.76
C THR A 195 -24.83 -25.72 27.58
N GLU A 196 -25.38 -24.83 26.73
CA GLU A 196 -26.81 -24.78 26.40
C GLU A 196 -27.28 -25.98 25.56
N GLU A 197 -26.43 -26.56 24.70
CA GLU A 197 -26.74 -27.79 23.96
C GLU A 197 -26.71 -29.04 24.86
N GLY A 198 -25.82 -29.08 25.86
CA GLY A 198 -25.76 -30.17 26.85
C GLY A 198 -27.01 -30.22 27.74
N GLU A 199 -27.49 -29.06 28.21
CA GLU A 199 -28.72 -28.99 29.02
C GLU A 199 -29.97 -29.36 28.23
N LYS A 200 -30.04 -29.04 26.92
CA LYS A 200 -31.16 -29.45 26.06
C LYS A 200 -31.17 -30.94 25.74
N GLY A 201 -30.00 -31.55 25.55
CA GLY A 201 -29.87 -33.00 25.33
C GLY A 201 -30.28 -33.84 26.55
N ASP A 202 -29.94 -33.38 27.76
CA ASP A 202 -30.35 -34.06 29.00
C ASP A 202 -31.86 -33.98 29.24
N VAL A 203 -32.52 -32.87 28.85
CA VAL A 203 -33.99 -32.74 28.95
C VAL A 203 -34.69 -33.67 27.96
N GLN A 204 -34.25 -33.74 26.70
CA GLN A 204 -34.85 -34.64 25.69
C GLN A 204 -34.68 -36.13 26.04
N SER A 205 -33.51 -36.53 26.54
CA SER A 205 -33.28 -37.93 26.95
C SER A 205 -34.12 -38.37 28.16
N ARG A 206 -34.54 -37.41 28.99
CA ARG A 206 -35.40 -37.63 30.16
C ARG A 206 -36.87 -37.71 29.76
N GLU A 207 -37.30 -36.86 28.82
CA GLU A 207 -38.65 -36.90 28.22
C GLU A 207 -38.88 -38.18 27.40
N GLU A 208 -37.87 -38.67 26.67
CA GLU A 208 -37.97 -39.93 25.91
C GLU A 208 -38.10 -41.16 26.83
N LYS A 209 -37.38 -41.20 27.96
CA LYS A 209 -37.51 -42.27 28.96
C LYS A 209 -38.89 -42.28 29.62
N ASP A 210 -39.41 -41.12 29.99
CA ASP A 210 -40.74 -40.98 30.58
C ASP A 210 -41.86 -41.38 29.58
N HIS A 211 -41.65 -41.16 28.28
CA HIS A 211 -42.58 -41.62 27.24
C HIS A 211 -42.56 -43.14 27.05
N GLN A 212 -41.37 -43.75 27.07
CA GLN A 212 -41.22 -45.19 26.92
C GLN A 212 -41.78 -45.98 28.11
N GLU A 213 -41.63 -45.45 29.34
CA GLU A 213 -42.26 -46.01 30.54
C GLU A 213 -43.80 -45.92 30.51
N ARG A 214 -44.35 -44.85 29.92
CA ARG A 214 -45.81 -44.70 29.77
C ARG A 214 -46.40 -45.64 28.71
N GLU A 215 -45.69 -45.88 27.62
CA GLU A 215 -46.12 -46.84 26.60
C GLU A 215 -46.07 -48.29 27.10
N THR A 216 -45.04 -48.65 27.87
CA THR A 216 -44.97 -50.00 28.48
C THR A 216 -46.09 -50.24 29.49
N VAL A 217 -46.52 -49.21 30.23
CA VAL A 217 -47.64 -49.33 31.18
C VAL A 217 -49.00 -49.43 30.47
N LEU A 218 -49.14 -48.83 29.28
CA LEU A 218 -50.36 -48.92 28.45
C LEU A 218 -50.48 -50.26 27.70
N GLU A 219 -49.38 -50.92 27.33
CA GLU A 219 -49.39 -52.27 26.74
C GLU A 219 -49.67 -53.39 27.77
N MET A 220 -49.64 -53.08 29.07
CA MET A 220 -49.86 -54.05 30.16
C MET A 220 -51.29 -54.04 30.75
N VAL A 221 -52.23 -53.28 30.17
CA VAL A 221 -53.66 -53.22 30.56
C VAL A 221 -54.54 -53.67 29.41
#